data_AF-M1DPJ9-F1
#
_entry.id   AF-M1DPJ9-F1
#
_cell.length_a   1.000
_cell.length_b   1.000
_cell.length_c   1.000
_cell.angle_alpha   90.00
_cell.angle_beta   90.00
_cell.angle_gamma   90.00
#
_symmetry.space_group_name_H-M   'P 1'
#
loop_
_entity.id
_entity.type
_entity.pdbx_description
1 polymer ?
#
loop_
_entity_poly.entity_id
_entity_poly.type
_entity_poly.pdbx_seq_one_letter_code
_entity_poly.pdbx_strand_id
1 'polypeptide(L)'
;MFVIPRRYAIKYFSHIQHNEEIEFYDSSRNSWKFRFFYCQSSKKFSFTKGWHKFVRAKSLSARDTIVFNLYEFKNGTNESCNTFVIDVVKNVEGLPMDLALNPDAVDVDVALTPVLLFGKQIGWTKTKSGNEV
;
A
#
# COMPACT_ATOMS: atom_id res chain seq x y z
N MET A 1 6.97 3.85 -9.97
CA MET A 1 6.71 4.82 -8.89
C MET A 1 5.45 4.41 -8.15
N PHE A 2 5.33 4.76 -6.87
CA PHE A 2 4.11 4.52 -6.08
C PHE A 2 3.49 5.84 -5.67
N VAL A 3 2.21 6.05 -5.93
CA VAL A 3 1.51 7.30 -5.60
C VAL A 3 0.89 7.17 -4.21
N ILE A 4 1.17 8.12 -3.34
CA ILE A 4 0.66 8.18 -1.98
C ILE A 4 -0.54 9.13 -1.96
N PRO A 5 -1.73 8.68 -1.52
CA PRO A 5 -2.87 9.56 -1.42
C PRO A 5 -2.61 10.71 -0.43
N ARG A 6 -2.93 11.94 -0.86
CA ARG A 6 -2.59 13.20 -0.19
C ARG A 6 -2.88 13.22 1.31
N ARG A 7 -4.07 12.74 1.72
CA ARG A 7 -4.47 12.73 3.14
C ARG A 7 -3.49 11.99 4.04
N TYR A 8 -2.86 10.94 3.52
CA TYR A 8 -1.92 10.12 4.29
C TYR A 8 -0.51 10.66 4.22
N ALA A 9 -0.10 11.22 3.06
CA ALA A 9 1.17 11.90 2.95
C ALA A 9 1.28 13.07 3.95
N ILE A 10 0.24 13.88 4.06
CA ILE A 10 0.20 14.99 5.02
C ILE A 10 0.17 14.49 6.47
N LYS A 11 -0.57 13.41 6.75
CA LYS A 11 -0.71 12.92 8.13
C LYS A 11 0.58 12.27 8.65
N TYR A 12 1.25 11.47 7.83
CA TYR A 12 2.33 10.60 8.29
C TYR A 12 3.72 11.05 7.84
N PHE A 13 3.83 11.86 6.79
CA PHE A 13 5.10 12.31 6.22
C PHE A 13 5.23 13.84 6.20
N SER A 14 4.46 14.57 7.01
CA SER A 14 4.51 16.04 7.10
C SER A 14 5.87 16.60 7.48
N HIS A 15 6.65 15.85 8.26
CA HIS A 15 7.97 16.23 8.76
C HIS A 15 9.10 15.83 7.80
N ILE A 16 8.77 15.14 6.69
CA ILE A 16 9.74 14.60 5.75
C ILE A 16 9.92 15.59 4.61
N GLN A 17 11.17 15.92 4.31
CA GLN A 17 11.51 16.91 3.31
C GLN A 17 11.31 16.35 1.89
N HIS A 18 11.09 17.26 0.96
CA HIS A 18 11.06 16.91 -0.45
C HIS A 18 12.39 16.28 -0.88
N ASN A 19 12.34 15.14 -1.58
CA ASN A 19 13.50 14.40 -2.08
C ASN A 19 14.32 13.65 -1.00
N GLU A 20 13.80 13.56 0.23
CA GLU A 20 14.40 12.78 1.32
C GLU A 20 14.16 11.27 1.13
N GLU A 21 15.10 10.44 1.60
CA GLU A 21 14.95 8.98 1.62
C GLU A 21 14.39 8.52 2.96
N ILE A 22 13.22 7.86 2.92
CA ILE A 22 12.57 7.27 4.08
C ILE A 22 12.93 5.78 4.15
N GLU A 23 13.36 5.31 5.31
CA GLU A 23 13.68 3.90 5.55
C GLU A 23 12.49 3.16 6.18
N PHE A 24 12.09 2.04 5.57
CA PHE A 24 11.08 1.13 6.05
C PHE A 24 11.69 -0.23 6.35
N TYR A 25 11.25 -0.89 7.41
CA TYR A 25 11.63 -2.26 7.72
C TYR A 25 10.52 -3.23 7.37
N ASP A 26 10.85 -4.37 6.76
CA ASP A 26 9.87 -5.44 6.56
C ASP A 26 9.87 -6.47 7.69
N SER A 27 8.90 -7.38 7.68
CA SER A 27 8.80 -8.50 8.62
C SER A 27 10.02 -9.44 8.64
N SER A 28 10.84 -9.42 7.59
CA SER A 28 12.11 -10.16 7.48
C SER A 28 13.31 -9.33 7.94
N ARG A 29 13.09 -8.16 8.56
CA ARG A 29 14.09 -7.19 9.00
C ARG A 29 14.98 -6.59 7.89
N ASN A 30 14.58 -6.71 6.63
CA ASN A 30 15.27 -5.98 5.56
C ASN A 30 14.85 -4.51 5.58
N SER A 31 15.79 -3.62 5.30
CA SER A 31 15.50 -2.20 5.15
C SER A 31 15.29 -1.80 3.70
N TRP A 32 14.31 -0.92 3.49
CA TRP A 32 13.86 -0.45 2.20
C TRP A 32 13.83 1.08 2.21
N LYS A 33 14.76 1.69 1.50
CA LYS A 33 14.84 3.15 1.37
C LYS A 33 14.06 3.63 0.15
N PHE A 34 13.08 4.49 0.39
CA PHE A 34 12.27 5.09 -0.65
C PHE A 34 12.43 6.60 -0.67
N ARG A 35 12.72 7.14 -1.86
CA ARG A 35 12.75 8.59 -2.04
C ARG A 35 11.34 9.15 -2.08
N PHE A 36 11.01 9.98 -1.10
CA PHE A 36 9.75 10.72 -1.02
C PHE A 36 9.80 11.94 -1.93
N PHE A 37 8.83 12.05 -2.82
CA PHE A 37 8.77 13.10 -3.82
C PHE A 37 7.40 13.76 -3.82
N TYR A 38 7.38 15.07 -3.95
CA TYR A 38 6.17 15.87 -4.11
C TYR A 38 6.24 16.57 -5.47
N CYS A 39 5.42 16.10 -6.40
CA CYS A 39 5.34 16.65 -7.74
C CYS A 39 4.51 17.94 -7.71
N GLN A 40 5.18 19.09 -7.84
CA GLN A 40 4.54 20.40 -7.75
C GLN A 40 3.47 20.63 -8.83
N SER A 41 3.67 20.10 -10.05
CA SER A 41 2.74 20.28 -11.18
C SER A 41 1.45 19.47 -11.01
N SER A 42 1.56 18.22 -10.55
CA SER A 42 0.41 17.34 -10.36
C SER A 42 -0.17 17.36 -8.95
N LYS A 43 0.48 18.05 -8.00
CA LYS A 43 0.12 18.12 -6.57
C LYS A 43 0.01 16.73 -5.93
N LYS A 44 0.88 15.80 -6.34
CA LYS A 44 0.90 14.40 -5.87
C LYS A 44 2.16 14.06 -5.09
N PHE A 45 1.99 13.21 -4.10
CA PHE A 45 3.09 12.60 -3.34
C PHE A 45 3.39 11.21 -3.89
N SER A 46 4.67 10.82 -3.93
CA SER A 46 5.07 9.52 -4.42
C SER A 46 6.36 8.99 -3.81
N PHE A 47 6.51 7.67 -3.85
CA PHE A 47 7.80 7.01 -3.73
C PHE A 47 8.38 6.73 -5.12
N THR A 48 9.63 7.16 -5.30
CA THR A 48 10.34 7.05 -6.58
C THR A 48 11.45 6.01 -6.50
N LYS A 49 12.69 6.44 -6.21
CA LYS A 49 13.86 5.56 -6.06
C LYS A 49 13.60 4.52 -4.97
N GLY A 50 14.11 3.29 -5.19
CA GLY A 50 13.95 2.17 -4.27
C GLY A 50 12.65 1.38 -4.41
N TRP A 51 11.55 2.02 -4.82
CA TRP A 51 10.25 1.36 -4.95
C TRP A 51 10.27 0.15 -5.90
N HIS A 52 10.84 0.32 -7.09
CA HIS A 52 10.89 -0.76 -8.08
C HIS A 52 11.75 -1.95 -7.60
N LYS A 53 12.79 -1.69 -6.80
CA LYS A 53 13.62 -2.74 -6.18
C LYS A 53 12.79 -3.56 -5.18
N PHE A 54 11.98 -2.88 -4.36
CA PHE A 54 11.06 -3.54 -3.43
C PHE A 54 10.02 -4.41 -4.16
N VAL A 55 9.36 -3.86 -5.19
CA VAL A 55 8.39 -4.59 -6.02
C VAL A 55 8.98 -5.90 -6.56
N ARG A 56 10.20 -5.82 -7.13
CA ARG A 56 10.88 -7.00 -7.67
C ARG A 56 11.27 -8.00 -6.59
N ALA A 57 11.85 -7.55 -5.48
CA ALA A 57 12.35 -8.42 -4.43
C ALA A 57 11.22 -9.13 -3.65
N LYS A 58 10.06 -8.48 -3.50
CA LYS A 58 8.87 -9.08 -2.88
C LYS A 58 7.95 -9.78 -3.89
N SER A 59 8.37 -9.91 -5.15
CA SER A 59 7.61 -10.50 -6.25
C SER A 59 6.15 -10.01 -6.28
N LEU A 60 5.97 -8.69 -6.15
CA LEU A 60 4.63 -8.10 -6.05
C LEU A 60 3.88 -8.21 -7.38
N SER A 61 2.65 -8.71 -7.32
CA SER A 61 1.72 -8.77 -8.43
C SER A 61 0.59 -7.76 -8.26
N ALA A 62 -0.19 -7.56 -9.32
CA ALA A 62 -1.46 -6.86 -9.18
C ALA A 62 -2.34 -7.57 -8.15
N ARG A 63 -3.13 -6.81 -7.39
CA ARG A 63 -4.00 -7.26 -6.29
C ARG A 63 -3.30 -7.61 -4.98
N ASP A 64 -1.96 -7.72 -4.95
CA ASP A 64 -1.23 -7.74 -3.68
C ASP A 64 -1.50 -6.47 -2.87
N THR A 65 -1.67 -6.61 -1.56
CA THR A 65 -1.87 -5.49 -0.65
C THR A 65 -0.57 -5.15 0.05
N ILE A 66 -0.21 -3.86 0.05
CA ILE A 66 0.98 -3.34 0.73
C ILE A 66 0.51 -2.53 1.93
N VAL A 67 1.02 -2.86 3.11
CA VAL A 67 0.64 -2.22 4.37
C VAL A 67 1.81 -1.41 4.88
N PHE A 68 1.58 -0.13 5.16
CA PHE A 68 2.54 0.77 5.79
C PHE A 68 2.11 1.02 7.23
N ASN A 69 2.99 0.78 8.18
CA ASN A 69 2.75 0.92 9.61
C ASN A 69 3.80 1.83 10.26
N LEU A 70 3.46 2.39 11.42
CA LEU A 70 4.38 3.09 12.30
C LEU A 70 4.48 2.29 13.60
N TYR A 71 5.68 1.83 13.92
CA TYR A 71 5.97 1.18 15.18
C TYR A 71 6.55 2.20 16.14
N GLU A 72 5.81 2.50 17.20
CA GLU A 72 6.27 3.38 18.29
C GLU A 72 6.77 2.52 19.44
N PHE A 73 8.00 2.76 19.87
CA PHE A 73 8.52 2.13 21.08
C PHE A 73 9.21 3.16 21.96
N LYS A 74 9.11 2.95 23.27
CA LYS A 74 9.82 3.77 24.25
C LYS A 74 11.23 3.24 24.37
N ASN A 75 12.21 4.07 24.04
CA ASN A 75 13.58 3.78 24.39
C ASN A 75 13.80 4.03 25.90
N GLY A 76 14.93 3.59 26.44
CA GLY A 76 15.27 3.78 27.87
C GLY A 76 15.39 5.25 28.32
N THR A 77 15.30 6.22 27.40
CA THR A 77 15.43 7.66 27.66
C THR A 77 14.11 8.43 27.66
N ASN A 78 12.95 7.75 27.77
CA ASN A 78 11.60 8.35 27.68
C ASN A 78 11.27 9.00 26.32
N GLU A 79 12.11 8.81 25.31
CA GLU A 79 11.84 9.27 23.95
C GLU A 79 11.05 8.20 23.21
N SER A 80 9.97 8.61 22.56
CA SER A 80 9.21 7.72 21.67
C SER A 80 9.94 7.68 20.33
N CYS A 81 10.56 6.54 20.03
CA CYS A 81 11.15 6.30 18.73
C CYS A 81 10.09 5.71 17.80
N ASN A 82 9.85 6.39 16.69
CA ASN A 82 8.92 5.94 15.67
C ASN A 82 9.71 5.32 14.52
N THR A 83 9.38 4.10 14.13
CA THR A 83 10.01 3.37 13.03
C THR A 83 8.96 2.99 11.99
N PHE A 84 9.24 3.26 10.71
CA PHE A 84 8.34 2.87 9.65
C PHE A 84 8.50 1.39 9.30
N VAL A 85 7.37 0.71 9.16
CA VAL A 85 7.31 -0.72 8.82
C VAL A 85 6.50 -0.90 7.54
N ILE A 86 6.91 -1.86 6.70
CA ILE A 86 6.23 -2.20 5.44
C ILE A 86 6.02 -3.71 5.33
N ASP A 87 4.77 -4.10 5.11
CA ASP A 87 4.37 -5.50 4.96
C ASP A 87 3.65 -5.73 3.64
N VAL A 88 3.63 -7.00 3.20
CA VAL A 88 2.97 -7.44 1.98
C VAL A 88 2.01 -8.56 2.33
N VAL A 89 0.74 -8.36 2.03
CA VAL A 89 -0.29 -9.40 2.07
C VAL A 89 -0.51 -9.86 0.65
N LYS A 90 -0.08 -11.10 0.37
CA LYS A 90 -0.22 -11.71 -0.96
C LYS A 90 -1.67 -12.03 -1.24
N ASN A 91 -2.12 -11.69 -2.45
CA ASN A 91 -3.38 -12.18 -2.93
C ASN A 91 -3.20 -13.64 -3.38
N VAL A 92 -3.72 -14.59 -2.60
CA VAL A 92 -3.68 -16.00 -2.96
C VAL A 92 -4.87 -16.29 -3.87
N GLU A 93 -4.70 -16.11 -5.18
CA GLU A 93 -5.60 -16.73 -6.16
C GLU A 93 -5.37 -18.25 -6.09
N GLY A 94 -6.24 -18.98 -5.38
CA GLY A 94 -6.12 -20.44 -5.27
C GLY A 94 -6.70 -21.12 -4.03
N LEU A 95 -7.22 -20.37 -3.04
CA LEU A 95 -8.08 -20.99 -2.02
C LEU A 95 -9.54 -20.90 -2.47
N PRO A 96 -10.23 -22.04 -2.68
CA PRO A 96 -11.64 -22.03 -3.01
C PRO A 96 -12.41 -21.41 -1.83
N MET A 97 -13.17 -20.36 -2.13
CA MET A 97 -14.13 -19.69 -1.23
C MET A 97 -15.35 -20.59 -0.92
N ASP A 98 -15.19 -21.91 -0.92
CA ASP A 98 -16.30 -22.88 -0.96
C ASP A 98 -16.67 -23.47 0.41
N LEU A 99 -16.38 -22.74 1.49
CA LEU A 99 -16.87 -23.09 2.83
C LEU A 99 -17.63 -21.95 3.52
N ALA A 100 -18.33 -21.11 2.75
CA ALA A 100 -19.38 -20.29 3.32
C ALA A 100 -20.55 -20.10 2.33
N LEU A 101 -21.56 -20.95 2.53
CA LEU A 101 -22.98 -20.69 2.27
C LEU A 101 -23.39 -20.58 0.79
N ASN A 102 -23.85 -21.71 0.25
CA ASN A 102 -25.04 -21.70 -0.61
C ASN A 102 -26.19 -21.04 0.18
N PRO A 103 -26.79 -20.00 -0.40
CA PRO A 103 -28.18 -20.16 -0.79
C PRO A 103 -28.36 -19.60 -2.19
N ASP A 104 -28.47 -20.51 -3.15
CA ASP A 104 -29.25 -20.41 -4.37
C ASP A 104 -29.40 -19.02 -5.00
N ALA A 105 -28.67 -18.85 -6.10
CA ALA A 105 -29.01 -18.04 -7.28
C ALA A 105 -29.30 -16.54 -7.07
N VAL A 106 -28.44 -15.69 -7.66
CA VAL A 106 -28.83 -14.69 -8.69
C VAL A 106 -27.60 -13.87 -9.08
N ASP A 107 -27.24 -14.04 -10.35
CA ASP A 107 -26.70 -13.13 -11.36
C ASP A 107 -25.40 -12.32 -11.14
N VAL A 108 -24.58 -12.39 -12.18
CA VAL A 108 -23.25 -11.82 -12.30
C VAL A 108 -23.36 -10.35 -12.68
N ASP A 109 -23.06 -9.42 -11.77
CA ASP A 109 -22.63 -8.09 -12.19
C ASP A 109 -21.55 -7.51 -11.26
N VAL A 110 -20.32 -7.52 -11.79
CA VAL A 110 -19.13 -6.74 -11.41
C VAL A 110 -18.96 -6.53 -9.90
N ALA A 111 -18.37 -7.52 -9.23
CA ALA A 111 -17.86 -7.40 -7.86
C ALA A 111 -16.76 -6.33 -7.83
N LEU A 112 -17.16 -5.13 -7.38
CA LEU A 112 -16.25 -4.03 -7.10
C LEU A 112 -15.22 -4.49 -6.06
N THR A 113 -13.94 -4.28 -6.33
CA THR A 113 -12.86 -4.69 -5.41
C THR A 113 -12.54 -3.55 -4.43
N PRO A 114 -12.44 -3.81 -3.10
CA PRO A 114 -12.12 -2.77 -2.13
C PRO A 114 -10.61 -2.48 -2.10
N VAL A 115 -10.23 -1.20 -2.13
CA VAL A 115 -8.84 -0.75 -1.90
C VAL A 115 -8.66 -0.33 -0.44
N LEU A 116 -7.60 -0.79 0.24
CA LEU A 116 -7.30 -0.50 1.66
C LEU A 116 -6.03 0.34 1.81
N LEU A 117 -6.06 1.34 2.70
CA LEU A 117 -4.88 2.11 3.09
C LEU A 117 -4.94 2.47 4.58
N PHE A 118 -3.93 2.05 5.35
CA PHE A 118 -3.90 2.08 6.84
C PHE A 118 -5.12 1.41 7.48
N GLY A 119 -5.50 0.23 6.96
CA GLY A 119 -6.65 -0.53 7.45
C GLY A 119 -8.03 0.11 7.15
N LYS A 120 -8.09 1.19 6.37
CA LYS A 120 -9.37 1.83 5.97
C LYS A 120 -9.64 1.66 4.48
N GLN A 121 -10.88 1.28 4.14
CA GLN A 121 -11.38 1.14 2.78
C GLN A 121 -11.49 2.51 2.09
N ILE A 122 -11.02 2.63 0.84
CA ILE A 122 -10.85 3.92 0.15
C ILE A 122 -11.57 4.03 -1.20
N GLY A 123 -12.26 2.98 -1.67
CA GLY A 123 -13.12 3.05 -2.85
C GLY A 123 -13.28 1.72 -3.58
N TRP A 124 -14.11 1.78 -4.63
CA TRP A 124 -14.43 0.71 -5.58
C TRP A 124 -13.95 1.13 -6.98
N THR A 125 -13.05 0.39 -7.64
CA THR A 125 -12.59 0.76 -9.00
C THR A 125 -13.28 -0.08 -10.06
N LYS A 126 -14.05 0.55 -10.98
CA LYS A 126 -14.54 -0.09 -12.21
C LYS A 126 -13.42 -0.12 -13.26
N THR A 127 -13.03 -1.29 -13.73
CA THR A 127 -12.28 -1.44 -14.98
C THR A 127 -13.26 -1.33 -16.15
N LYS A 128 -13.19 -0.26 -16.94
CA LYS A 128 -13.80 -0.25 -18.27
C LYS A 128 -12.98 -1.23 -19.15
N SER A 129 -13.52 -2.41 -19.41
CA SER A 129 -13.13 -3.19 -20.59
C SER A 129 -13.76 -2.51 -21.80
N GLY A 130 -12.93 -1.93 -22.67
CA GLY A 130 -13.35 -1.70 -24.04
C GLY A 130 -13.46 -3.03 -24.77
N ASN A 131 -14.45 -3.14 -25.65
CA ASN A 131 -14.36 -3.85 -26.92
C ASN A 131 -15.31 -3.18 -27.91
N GLU A 132 -14.81 -3.02 -29.13
CA GLU A 132 -15.41 -2.40 -30.32
C GLU A 132 -16.68 -3.14 -30.80
N VAL A 133 -17.65 -2.40 -31.35
CA VAL A 133 -17.88 -2.19 -32.80
C VAL A 133 -18.37 -0.76 -33.01
#